data_AF-A0A7C5N4T6-F1
#
_entry.id   AF-A0A7C5N4T6-F1
#
_cell.length_a   1.000
_cell.length_b   1.000
_cell.length_c   1.000
_cell.angle_alpha   90.00
_cell.angle_beta   90.00
_cell.angle_gamma   90.00
#
_symmetry.space_group_name_H-M   'P 1'
#
loop_
_entity.id
_entity.type
_entity.pdbx_description
1 polymer ?
#
loop_
_entity_poly.entity_id
_entity_poly.type
_entity_poly.pdbx_seq_one_letter_code
_entity_poly.pdbx_strand_id
1 'polypeptide(L)' 'MPDDELKTQLEQVRAIRRTARRKPHGRSRLDRYRADIEALAAAGASSYDIALWLRRFRRTKVHPTTVWRALKRWRHAGR' A
#
# COMPACT_ATOMS: atom_id res chain seq x y z
N MET A 1 -41.42 5.29 6.39
CA MET A 1 -40.29 6.14 5.98
C MET A 1 -39.19 5.25 5.42
N PRO A 2 -39.03 5.14 4.09
CA PRO A 2 -38.01 4.30 3.45
C PRO A 2 -36.56 4.80 3.68
N ASP A 3 -36.39 6.05 4.12
CA ASP A 3 -35.08 6.67 4.33
C ASP A 3 -34.30 6.11 5.53
N ASP A 4 -34.98 5.63 6.58
CA ASP A 4 -34.33 5.00 7.74
C ASP A 4 -33.79 3.61 7.43
N GLU A 5 -34.47 2.88 6.53
CA GLU A 5 -34.05 1.58 6.06
C GLU A 5 -32.76 1.69 5.23
N LEU A 6 -32.70 2.68 4.32
CA LEU A 6 -31.51 2.95 3.51
C LEU A 6 -30.29 3.34 4.36
N LYS A 7 -30.49 4.14 5.43
CA LYS A 7 -29.41 4.49 6.37
C LYS A 7 -28.89 3.27 7.11
N THR A 8 -29.79 2.39 7.57
CA THR A 8 -29.45 1.15 8.26
C THR A 8 -28.65 0.21 7.35
N GLN A 9 -29.10 0.04 6.10
CA GLN A 9 -28.38 -0.75 5.09
C GLN A 9 -26.99 -0.16 4.80
N LEU A 10 -26.86 1.17 4.72
CA LEU A 10 -25.58 1.84 4.53
C LEU A 10 -24.62 1.57 5.69
N GLU A 11 -25.10 1.57 6.93
CA GLU A 11 -24.30 1.25 8.11
C GLU A 11 -23.83 -0.20 8.12
N GLN A 12 -24.67 -1.14 7.71
CA GLN A 12 -24.31 -2.55 7.53
C GLN A 12 -23.22 -2.70 6.47
N VAL A 13 -23.34 -2.03 5.32
CA VAL A 13 -22.31 -2.01 4.27
C VAL A 13 -20.99 -1.42 4.80
N ARG A 14 -21.05 -0.35 5.59
CA ARG A 14 -19.87 0.26 6.23
C ARG A 14 -19.23 -0.66 7.26
N ALA A 15 -20.02 -1.42 8.02
CA ALA A 15 -19.52 -2.41 8.99
C ALA A 15 -18.81 -3.57 8.26
N ILE A 16 -19.43 -4.13 7.20
CA ILE A 16 -18.83 -5.16 6.36
C ILE A 16 -17.51 -4.68 5.76
N ARG A 17 -17.47 -3.45 5.22
CA ARG A 17 -16.22 -2.84 4.70
C ARG A 17 -15.14 -2.66 5.77
N ARG A 18 -15.52 -2.29 7.00
CA ARG A 18 -14.56 -2.16 8.13
C ARG A 18 -13.99 -3.51 8.53
N THR A 19 -14.80 -4.57 8.55
CA THR A 19 -14.35 -5.92 8.90
C THR A 19 -13.53 -6.54 7.78
N ALA A 20 -13.91 -6.35 6.51
CA ALA A 20 -13.15 -6.79 5.34
C ALA A 20 -11.80 -6.05 5.18
N ARG A 21 -11.67 -4.85 5.76
CA ARG A 21 -10.38 -4.13 5.86
C ARG A 21 -9.37 -4.82 6.79
N ARG A 22 -9.76 -5.86 7.54
CA ARG A 22 -8.87 -6.56 8.49
C ARG A 22 -8.07 -7.67 7.82
N LYS A 23 -6.92 -7.26 7.30
CA LYS A 23 -5.60 -7.71 7.76
C LYS A 23 -4.63 -6.72 7.14
N PRO A 24 -3.92 -5.87 7.93
CA PRO A 24 -2.75 -5.20 7.37
C PRO A 24 -1.88 -6.32 6.81
N HIS A 25 -1.71 -6.35 5.48
CA HIS A 25 -0.82 -7.31 4.85
C HIS A 25 0.46 -7.32 5.68
N GLY A 26 0.80 -8.50 6.24
CA GLY A 26 1.96 -8.65 7.11
C GLY A 26 3.20 -8.03 6.47
N ARG A 27 4.19 -7.65 7.31
CA ARG A 27 5.40 -6.90 6.91
C ARG A 27 5.81 -7.26 5.49
N SER A 28 5.64 -6.31 4.57
CA SER A 28 5.90 -6.51 3.16
C SER A 28 7.37 -6.88 3.00
N ARG A 29 7.71 -7.72 2.03
CA ARG A 29 9.13 -7.93 1.68
C ARG A 29 9.84 -6.63 1.32
N LEU A 30 9.08 -5.60 0.92
CA LEU A 30 9.58 -4.25 0.68
C LEU A 30 10.01 -3.53 1.96
N ASP A 31 9.41 -3.84 3.11
CA ASP A 31 9.76 -3.20 4.38
C ASP A 31 11.22 -3.49 4.77
N ARG A 32 11.77 -4.63 4.35
CA ARG A 32 13.20 -4.97 4.52
C ARG A 32 14.13 -3.99 3.79
N TYR A 33 13.70 -3.45 2.66
CA TYR A 33 14.48 -2.55 1.80
C TYR A 33 13.94 -1.12 1.84
N ARG A 34 13.17 -0.77 2.88
CA ARG A 34 12.45 0.51 2.95
C ARG A 34 13.39 1.70 2.81
N ALA A 35 14.49 1.73 3.58
CA ALA A 35 15.46 2.82 3.52
C ALA A 35 16.08 2.99 2.13
N ASP A 36 16.48 1.89 1.49
CA ASP A 36 17.03 1.90 0.13
C ASP A 36 16.00 2.41 -0.90
N ILE A 37 14.75 1.96 -0.78
CA ILE A 37 13.64 2.37 -1.66
C ILE A 37 13.31 3.85 -1.48
N GLU A 38 13.26 4.35 -0.24
CA GLU A 38 13.02 5.76 0.07
C GLU A 38 14.18 6.63 -0.44
N ALA A 39 15.43 6.19 -0.33
CA ALA A 39 16.60 6.87 -0.88
C ALA A 39 16.55 6.97 -2.42
N LEU A 40 16.22 5.87 -3.10
CA LEU A 40 16.03 5.87 -4.56
C LEU A 40 14.89 6.80 -4.99
N ALA A 41 13.76 6.77 -4.27
CA ALA A 41 12.64 7.66 -4.54
C ALA A 41 12.99 9.14 -4.30
N ALA A 42 13.78 9.44 -3.27
CA ALA A 42 14.29 10.79 -3.00
C ALA A 42 15.27 11.27 -4.08
N ALA A 43 16.03 10.35 -4.69
CA ALA A 43 16.89 10.61 -5.85
C ALA A 43 16.12 10.77 -7.18
N GLY A 44 14.77 10.69 -7.16
CA GLY A 44 13.93 10.87 -8.34
C GLY A 44 13.66 9.59 -9.15
N ALA A 45 14.02 8.41 -8.64
CA ALA A 45 13.76 7.15 -9.34
C ALA A 45 12.25 6.87 -9.49
N SER A 46 11.85 6.37 -10.66
CA SER A 46 10.47 5.92 -10.87
C SER A 46 10.18 4.61 -10.14
N SER A 47 8.90 4.31 -9.94
CA SER A 47 8.46 3.01 -9.39
C SER A 47 8.92 1.83 -10.25
N TYR A 48 9.12 2.05 -11.56
CA TYR A 48 9.68 1.04 -12.47
C TYR A 48 11.17 0.81 -12.20
N ASP A 49 11.95 1.88 -12.06
CA ASP A 49 13.39 1.81 -11.79
C ASP A 49 13.67 1.11 -10.45
N ILE A 50 12.88 1.43 -9.43
CA ILE A 50 12.98 0.77 -8.12
C ILE A 50 12.64 -0.72 -8.23
N ALA A 51 11.61 -1.08 -9.00
CA ALA A 51 11.28 -2.50 -9.22
C ALA A 51 12.40 -3.24 -9.96
N LEU A 52 13.03 -2.59 -10.95
CA LEU A 52 14.19 -3.13 -11.66
C LEU A 52 15.40 -3.29 -10.74
N TRP A 53 15.68 -2.29 -9.90
CA TRP A 53 16.74 -2.32 -8.90
C TRP A 53 16.52 -3.46 -7.89
N LEU A 54 15.29 -3.63 -7.38
CA LEU A 54 14.94 -4.72 -6.47
C LEU A 54 15.15 -6.09 -7.12
N ARG A 55 14.79 -6.23 -8.40
CA ARG A 55 15.03 -7.46 -9.16
C ARG A 55 16.52 -7.71 -9.36
N ARG A 56 17.29 -6.69 -9.73
CA ARG A 56 18.70 -6.80 -10.12
C ARG A 56 19.65 -7.00 -8.95
N PHE A 57 19.46 -6.25 -7.86
CA PHE A 57 20.41 -6.17 -6.74
C PHE A 57 19.92 -6.88 -5.48
N ARG A 58 18.60 -7.00 -5.29
CA ARG A 58 18.00 -7.62 -4.09
C ARG A 58 17.28 -8.95 -4.38
N ARG A 59 17.40 -9.47 -5.61
CA ARG A 59 16.73 -10.70 -6.11
C ARG A 59 15.23 -10.76 -5.76
N THR A 60 14.59 -9.60 -5.67
CA THR A 60 13.23 -9.44 -5.18
C THR A 60 12.33 -8.97 -6.33
N LYS A 61 11.57 -9.89 -6.92
CA LYS A 61 10.59 -9.57 -7.97
C LYS A 61 9.35 -8.96 -7.35
N VAL A 62 9.04 -7.72 -7.70
CA VAL A 62 7.82 -7.00 -7.31
C VAL A 62 7.25 -6.26 -8.50
N HIS A 63 5.93 -6.05 -8.51
CA HIS A 63 5.30 -5.23 -9.53
C HIS A 63 5.53 -3.73 -9.22
N PRO A 64 5.75 -2.86 -10.23
CA PRO A 64 5.94 -1.42 -10.00
C PRO A 64 4.80 -0.78 -9.19
N THR A 65 3.55 -1.21 -9.41
CA THR A 65 2.41 -0.71 -8.62
C THR A 65 2.48 -1.10 -7.14
N THR A 66 3.15 -2.21 -6.80
CA THR A 66 3.40 -2.60 -5.41
C THR A 66 4.37 -1.64 -4.75
N VAL A 67 5.41 -1.21 -5.47
CA VAL A 67 6.36 -0.18 -5.02
C VAL A 67 5.65 1.15 -4.83
N TRP A 68 4.86 1.59 -5.82
CA TRP A 68 4.09 2.83 -5.72
C TRP A 68 3.12 2.84 -4.53
N ARG A 69 2.39 1.73 -4.32
CA ARG A 69 1.49 1.57 -3.16
C ARG A 69 2.24 1.58 -1.83
N ALA A 70 3.45 1.01 -1.77
CA ALA A 70 4.29 1.03 -0.58
C ALA A 70 4.80 2.44 -0.29
N LEU A 71 5.36 3.14 -1.28
CA LEU A 71 5.81 4.52 -1.16
C LEU A 71 4.69 5.45 -0.70
N LYS A 72 3.50 5.34 -1.32
CA LYS A 72 2.33 6.12 -0.91
C LYS A 72 1.98 5.87 0.55
N ARG A 73 1.99 4.60 1.00
CA ARG A 73 1.71 4.23 2.38
C ARG A 73 2.73 4.79 3.35
N TRP A 74 4.02 4.69 3.05
CA TRP A 74 5.08 5.20 3.93
C TRP A 74 5.07 6.72 4.04
N ARG A 75 4.78 7.44 2.94
CA ARG A 75 4.62 8.91 2.95
C ARG A 75 3.43 9.37 3.79
N HIS A 76 2.34 8.61 3.81
CA HIS A 76 1.18 8.92 4.65
C HIS A 76 1.33 8.47 6.11
N ALA A 77 2.19 7.48 6.39
CA ALA A 77 2.43 7.00 7.75
C ALA A 77 3.45 7.85 8.53
N GLY A 78 4.17 8.75 7.86
CA GLY A 78 5.12 9.70 8.47
C GLY A 78 4.59 11.13 8.57
N ARG A 79 3.27 11.36 8.44
CA ARG A 79 2.61 12.65 8.64
C ARG A 79 1.72 12.59 9.87
#